data_AF-A0A2Z6AWQ9-F1
#
_entry.id   AF-A0A2Z6AWQ9-F1
#
_cell.length_a   1.000
_cell.length_b   1.000
_cell.length_c   1.000
_cell.angle_alpha   90.00
_cell.angle_beta   90.00
_cell.angle_gamma   90.00
#
_symmetry.space_group_name_H-M   'P 1'
#
loop_
_entity.id
_entity.type
_entity.pdbx_description
1 polymer ?
#
loop_
_entity_poly.entity_id
_entity_poly.type
_entity_poly.pdbx_seq_one_letter_code
_entity_poly.pdbx_strand_id
1 'polypeptide(L)'
;MMANVIKAYFGGEMKEVRPLGRRRKASADCIGLVTLGGYLDGSMADQDKTKVEAHLVECSTCRRVVVELYLLLRLRPAPPAPLELVKAAKALVHDGTLREDFVTQ
;
A
#
# COMPACT_ATOMS: atom_id res chain seq x y z
N MET A 1 -44.26 19.04 -6.48
CA MET A 1 -44.62 18.12 -5.38
C MET A 1 -44.06 16.76 -5.79
N MET A 2 -43.15 16.06 -5.15
CA MET A 2 -42.52 16.12 -3.83
C MET A 2 -41.08 15.59 -4.01
N ALA A 3 -40.09 16.31 -3.46
CA ALA A 3 -38.73 15.82 -3.34
C ALA A 3 -38.70 14.67 -2.31
N ASN A 4 -38.09 13.55 -2.67
CA ASN A 4 -37.89 12.45 -1.73
C ASN A 4 -36.68 12.77 -0.85
N VAL A 5 -36.98 12.97 0.42
CA VAL A 5 -36.06 13.32 1.50
C VAL A 5 -35.49 12.02 2.07
N ILE A 6 -34.22 11.71 1.81
CA ILE A 6 -33.47 10.81 2.70
C ILE A 6 -32.67 11.71 3.64
N LYS A 7 -33.24 11.94 4.82
CA LYS A 7 -32.55 12.56 5.95
C LYS A 7 -31.88 11.47 6.77
N ALA A 8 -30.66 11.81 7.19
CA ALA A 8 -30.08 11.50 8.49
C ALA A 8 -29.55 10.09 8.73
N TYR A 9 -28.25 9.92 8.47
CA TYR A 9 -27.22 9.51 9.45
C TYR A 9 -25.94 10.22 8.94
N PHE A 10 -25.33 11.20 9.62
CA PHE A 10 -24.50 11.07 10.80
C PHE A 10 -24.38 12.45 11.48
N GLY A 11 -24.82 12.54 12.73
CA GLY A 11 -24.50 13.63 13.63
C GLY A 11 -23.11 13.40 14.23
N GLY A 12 -22.10 13.94 13.57
CA GLY A 12 -20.72 13.96 14.04
C GLY A 12 -20.00 15.10 13.33
N GLU A 13 -19.40 16.00 14.09
CA GLU A 13 -18.71 17.20 13.64
C GLU A 13 -17.80 16.90 12.43
N MET A 14 -18.03 17.59 11.31
CA MET A 14 -17.08 17.66 10.20
C MET A 14 -15.82 18.39 10.69
N LYS A 15 -14.92 17.68 11.37
CA LYS A 15 -13.53 18.11 11.41
C LYS A 15 -12.98 17.85 10.01
N GLU A 16 -12.94 18.95 9.26
CA GLU A 16 -12.20 19.16 8.02
C GLU A 16 -11.20 18.03 7.78
N VAL A 17 -11.54 17.11 6.87
CA VAL A 17 -10.62 16.07 6.45
C VAL A 17 -9.54 16.80 5.67
N ARG A 18 -8.42 17.09 6.34
CA ARG A 18 -7.27 17.75 5.72
C ARG A 18 -6.96 17.00 4.44
N PRO A 19 -6.81 17.70 3.30
CA PRO A 19 -6.44 17.04 2.06
C PRO A 19 -5.17 16.22 2.30
N LEU A 20 -5.04 15.08 1.61
CA LEU A 20 -3.83 14.23 1.58
C LEU A 20 -2.65 14.97 0.91
N GLY A 21 -2.43 16.23 1.28
CA GLY A 21 -1.48 17.21 0.77
C GLY A 21 -0.35 17.42 1.78
N ARG A 22 0.34 16.33 2.13
CA ARG A 22 1.77 16.37 2.47
C ARG A 22 2.32 14.96 2.36
N ARG A 23 2.59 14.51 1.13
CA ARG A 23 3.64 13.51 0.92
C ARG A 23 4.89 14.18 1.49
N ARG A 24 5.26 13.88 2.75
CA ARG A 24 6.59 14.23 3.24
C ARG A 24 7.51 13.69 2.16
N LYS A 25 8.32 14.57 1.58
CA LYS A 25 9.39 14.17 0.68
C LYS A 25 10.14 13.11 1.47
N ALA A 26 9.88 11.82 1.20
CA ALA A 26 10.89 10.82 1.40
C ALA A 26 12.08 11.44 0.67
N SER A 27 13.13 11.78 1.40
CA SER A 27 14.36 12.28 0.80
C SER A 27 14.60 11.46 -0.45
N ALA A 28 14.88 12.11 -1.58
CA ALA A 28 14.93 11.44 -2.89
C ALA A 28 15.89 10.22 -2.90
N ASP A 29 16.73 10.10 -1.88
CA ASP A 29 17.70 9.05 -1.62
C ASP A 29 17.20 7.88 -0.73
N CYS A 30 15.94 7.90 -0.26
CA CYS A 30 15.38 6.84 0.57
C CYS A 30 14.79 5.69 -0.25
N ILE A 31 14.90 4.48 0.30
CA ILE A 31 14.33 3.27 -0.29
C ILE A 31 12.80 3.35 -0.32
N GLY A 32 12.21 2.97 -1.46
CA GLY A 32 10.76 2.93 -1.64
C GLY A 32 10.09 1.82 -0.81
N LEU A 33 8.82 2.05 -0.46
CA LEU A 33 8.03 1.12 0.37
C LEU A 33 7.92 -0.30 -0.23
N VAL A 34 7.80 -0.43 -1.55
CA VAL A 34 7.69 -1.73 -2.23
C VAL A 34 8.98 -2.55 -2.01
N THR A 35 10.13 -1.92 -2.16
CA THR A 35 11.44 -2.55 -1.93
C THR A 35 11.63 -2.93 -0.46
N LEU A 36 11.22 -2.08 0.49
CA LEU A 36 11.24 -2.44 1.91
C LEU A 36 10.30 -3.61 2.22
N GLY A 37 9.14 -3.69 1.55
CA GLY A 37 8.25 -4.84 1.64
C GLY A 37 8.90 -6.13 1.16
N GLY A 38 9.53 -6.10 -0.01
CA GLY A 38 10.29 -7.23 -0.56
C GLY A 38 11.48 -7.66 0.30
N TYR A 39 12.10 -6.71 1.00
CA TYR A 39 13.15 -7.01 1.97
C TYR A 39 12.60 -7.76 3.18
N LEU A 40 11.45 -7.32 3.70
CA LEU A 40 10.80 -7.91 4.88
C LEU A 40 10.16 -9.27 4.61
N ASP A 41 9.64 -9.51 3.40
CA ASP A 41 9.03 -10.79 3.01
C ASP A 41 10.04 -11.82 2.47
N GLY A 42 11.29 -11.41 2.27
CA GLY A 42 12.39 -12.27 1.81
C GLY A 42 12.39 -12.56 0.30
N SER A 43 11.54 -11.90 -0.49
CA SER A 43 11.40 -12.12 -1.94
C SER A 43 12.52 -11.51 -2.80
N MET A 44 13.44 -10.76 -2.19
CA MET A 44 14.55 -10.11 -2.90
C MET A 44 15.75 -11.03 -3.15
N ALA A 45 16.47 -10.77 -4.24
CA ALA A 45 17.79 -11.37 -4.50
C ALA A 45 18.85 -10.84 -3.52
N ASP A 46 19.86 -11.65 -3.22
CA ASP A 46 20.87 -11.32 -2.18
C ASP A 46 21.69 -10.06 -2.49
N GLN A 47 21.93 -9.79 -3.78
CA GLN A 47 22.59 -8.57 -4.22
C GLN A 47 21.78 -7.31 -3.87
N ASP A 48 20.44 -7.39 -3.96
CA ASP A 48 19.57 -6.26 -3.65
C ASP A 48 19.31 -6.13 -2.16
N LYS A 49 19.30 -7.25 -1.42
CA LYS A 49 19.28 -7.23 0.06
C LYS A 49 20.49 -6.48 0.62
N THR A 50 21.69 -6.77 0.12
CA THR A 50 22.93 -6.10 0.54
C THR A 50 22.84 -4.57 0.37
N LYS A 51 22.25 -4.10 -0.73
CA LYS A 51 22.04 -2.65 -0.98
C LYS A 51 21.08 -2.03 0.03
N VAL A 52 19.98 -2.73 0.34
CA VAL A 52 19.00 -2.29 1.34
C VAL A 52 19.67 -2.21 2.71
N GLU A 53 20.41 -3.22 3.11
CA GLU A 53 21.12 -3.28 4.39
C GLU A 53 22.15 -2.17 4.53
N ALA A 54 22.95 -1.91 3.49
CA ALA A 54 23.90 -0.80 3.46
C ALA A 54 23.21 0.55 3.71
N HIS A 55 22.09 0.81 3.02
CA HIS A 55 21.31 2.03 3.26
C HIS A 55 20.71 2.09 4.68
N LEU A 56 20.26 0.95 5.22
CA LEU A 56 19.72 0.87 6.57
C LEU A 56 20.78 1.15 7.64
N VAL A 57 22.06 0.93 7.39
CA VAL A 57 23.14 1.35 8.29
C VAL A 57 23.23 2.88 8.37
N GLU A 58 23.07 3.57 7.24
CA GLU A 58 23.28 5.02 7.14
C GLU A 58 22.01 5.84 7.41
N CYS A 59 20.83 5.29 7.14
CA CYS A 59 19.57 6.03 7.19
C CYS A 59 18.67 5.67 8.38
N SER A 60 18.69 6.51 9.42
CA SER A 60 17.83 6.33 10.60
C SER A 60 16.33 6.42 10.29
N THR A 61 15.94 7.19 9.29
CA THR A 61 14.55 7.31 8.84
C THR A 61 14.05 5.99 8.26
N CYS A 62 14.81 5.38 7.35
CA CYS A 62 14.45 4.09 6.77
C CYS A 62 14.43 2.97 7.80
N ARG A 63 15.35 2.98 8.80
CA ARG A 63 15.27 2.05 9.93
C ARG A 63 13.93 2.14 10.67
N ARG A 64 13.45 3.35 10.96
CA ARG A 64 12.15 3.54 11.64
C ARG A 64 10.99 3.03 10.79
N VAL A 65 11.00 3.34 9.49
CA VAL A 65 9.96 2.87 8.55
C VAL A 65 9.95 1.34 8.45
N VAL A 66 11.11 0.69 8.38
CA VAL A 66 11.20 -0.78 8.35
C VAL A 66 10.62 -1.40 9.61
N VAL A 67 10.93 -0.86 10.79
CA VAL A 67 10.37 -1.34 12.06
C VAL A 67 8.85 -1.14 12.10
N GLU A 68 8.35 0.02 11.69
CA GLU A 68 6.92 0.30 11.64
C GLU A 68 6.19 -0.66 10.69
N LEU A 69 6.74 -0.85 9.48
CA LEU A 69 6.19 -1.77 8.49
C LEU A 69 6.21 -3.22 8.99
N TYR A 70 7.30 -3.65 9.61
CA TYR A 70 7.42 -4.98 10.22
C TYR A 70 6.35 -5.20 11.30
N LEU A 71 6.13 -4.22 12.18
CA LEU A 71 5.10 -4.31 13.21
C LEU A 71 3.70 -4.41 12.60
N LEU A 72 3.40 -3.61 11.57
CA LEU A 72 2.10 -3.68 10.89
C LEU A 72 1.85 -5.06 10.28
N LEU A 73 2.86 -5.64 9.61
CA LEU A 73 2.76 -6.97 9.00
C LEU A 73 2.65 -8.08 10.04
N ARG A 74 3.37 -7.97 11.16
CA ARG A 74 3.33 -8.96 12.26
C ARG A 74 2.05 -8.92 13.07
N LEU A 75 1.53 -7.74 13.36
CA LEU A 75 0.35 -7.56 14.22
C LEU A 75 -0.96 -7.91 13.52
N ARG A 76 -0.97 -7.88 12.19
CA ARG A 76 -2.15 -8.22 11.41
C ARG A 76 -1.74 -9.13 10.24
N PRO A 77 -1.42 -10.41 10.51
CA PRO A 77 -1.19 -11.36 9.43
C PRO A 77 -2.46 -11.43 8.58
N ALA A 78 -2.34 -11.08 7.31
CA ALA A 78 -3.45 -11.20 6.39
C ALA A 78 -3.85 -12.68 6.31
N PRO A 79 -5.14 -13.03 6.40
CA PRO A 79 -5.56 -14.38 6.08
C PRO A 79 -5.11 -14.70 4.64
N PRO A 80 -4.74 -15.96 4.36
CA PRO A 80 -4.35 -16.35 3.01
C PRO A 80 -5.48 -15.94 2.06
N ALA A 81 -5.12 -15.22 1.00
CA ALA A 81 -6.10 -14.78 0.01
C ALA A 81 -6.81 -16.02 -0.57
N PRO A 82 -8.15 -15.97 -0.75
CA PRO A 82 -8.88 -17.03 -1.42
C PRO A 82 -8.24 -17.38 -2.78
N LEU A 83 -8.01 -18.67 -3.03
CA LEU A 83 -7.28 -19.14 -4.22
C LEU A 83 -7.86 -18.60 -5.53
N GLU A 84 -9.18 -18.49 -5.63
CA GLU A 84 -9.86 -17.98 -6.82
C GLU A 84 -9.55 -16.51 -7.09
N LEU A 85 -9.38 -15.68 -6.05
CA LEU A 85 -8.95 -14.29 -6.21
C LEU A 85 -7.50 -14.20 -6.68
N VAL A 86 -6.61 -15.07 -6.18
CA VAL A 86 -5.21 -15.10 -6.62
C VAL A 86 -5.11 -15.51 -8.09
N LYS A 87 -5.89 -16.50 -8.54
CA LYS A 87 -5.95 -16.91 -9.95
C LYS A 87 -6.46 -15.79 -10.85
N ALA A 88 -7.56 -15.13 -10.46
CA ALA A 88 -8.13 -14.01 -11.21
C ALA A 88 -7.13 -12.85 -11.34
N ALA A 89 -6.46 -12.48 -10.24
CA ALA A 89 -5.46 -11.42 -10.27
C ALA A 89 -4.25 -11.74 -11.17
N LYS A 90 -3.77 -13.00 -11.15
CA LYS A 90 -2.68 -13.43 -12.03
C LYS A 90 -3.05 -13.35 -13.51
N ALA A 91 -4.29 -13.71 -13.88
CA ALA A 91 -4.77 -13.61 -15.26
C ALA A 91 -4.69 -12.16 -15.78
N LEU A 92 -5.07 -11.18 -14.94
CA LEU A 92 -5.01 -9.76 -15.30
C LEU A 92 -3.59 -9.24 -15.57
N VAL A 93 -2.57 -9.79 -14.90
CA VAL A 93 -1.17 -9.35 -15.06
C VAL A 93 -0.51 -10.03 -16.27
N HIS A 94 -0.89 -11.26 -16.59
CA HIS A 94 -0.30 -12.01 -17.71
C HIS A 94 -0.87 -11.61 -19.08
N ASP A 95 -2.12 -11.16 -19.17
CA ASP A 95 -2.77 -10.89 -20.47
C ASP A 95 -2.43 -9.51 -21.08
N GLY A 96 -1.65 -8.65 -20.39
CA GLY A 96 -1.16 -7.38 -20.94
C GLY A 96 -2.23 -6.41 -21.46
N THR A 97 -3.51 -6.73 -21.28
CA THR A 97 -4.66 -5.99 -21.81
C THR A 97 -5.58 -5.72 -20.63
N LEU A 98 -5.47 -4.52 -20.07
CA LEU A 98 -6.60 -3.93 -19.36
C LEU A 98 -7.72 -3.80 -20.40
N ARG A 99 -8.63 -4.78 -20.43
CA ARG A 99 -9.87 -4.69 -21.20
C ARG A 99 -10.61 -3.42 -20.76
N GLU A 100 -10.71 -2.46 -21.67
CA GLU A 100 -11.35 -1.14 -21.48
C GLU A 100 -12.86 -1.24 -21.19
N ASP A 101 -13.40 -2.45 -21.24
CA ASP A 101 -14.80 -2.83 -21.06
C ASP A 101 -15.39 -2.48 -19.69
N PHE A 102 -14.56 -2.10 -18.70
CA PHE A 102 -15.03 -1.73 -17.35
C PHE A 102 -15.40 -0.24 -17.21
N VAL A 103 -15.27 0.57 -18.26
CA VAL A 103 -15.66 2.00 -18.26
C VAL A 103 -16.71 2.27 -19.33
N THR A 104 -17.94 1.79 -19.15
CA THR A 104 -19.16 2.53 -19.56
C THR A 104 -20.40 1.84 -18.99
N GLN A 105 -21.09 2.54 -18.08
CA GLN A 105 -22.56 2.47 -17.97
C GLN A 105 -23.16 3.44 -18.98
#